data_AF-A0A9E1WS60-F1
#
_entry.id   AF-A0A9E1WS60-F1
#
_cell.length_a   1.000
_cell.length_b   1.000
_cell.length_c   1.000
_cell.angle_alpha   90.00
_cell.angle_beta   90.00
_cell.angle_gamma   90.00
#
_symmetry.space_group_name_H-M   'P 1'
#
loop_
_entity.id
_entity.type
_entity.pdbx_description
1 polymer ?
#
loop_
_entity_poly.entity_id
_entity_poly.type
_entity_poly.pdbx_seq_one_letter_code
_entity_poly.pdbx_strand_id
1 'polypeptide(L)'
;MADDPVVIRKEMAITHADFFRSIPNALDGETQTVSGATMRLESDAGTWTIELGPEGKRQIALLAVPATVVTLTFEGYSDAARKKALERFDRAFQRGGG
;
A
#
# COMPACT_ATOMS: atom_id res chain seq x y z
N MET A 1 11.93 9.06 -22.44
CA MET A 1 10.66 8.31 -22.35
C MET A 1 10.24 8.41 -20.90
N ALA A 2 9.05 8.94 -20.63
CA ALA A 2 8.49 8.84 -19.28
C ALA A 2 8.08 7.38 -19.12
N ASP A 3 8.65 6.68 -18.13
CA ASP A 3 8.25 5.32 -17.80
C ASP A 3 6.79 5.36 -17.34
N ASP A 4 5.93 4.52 -17.92
CA ASP A 4 4.50 4.50 -17.60
C ASP A 4 4.30 4.15 -16.10
N PRO A 5 3.37 4.80 -15.39
CA PRO A 5 3.10 4.49 -14.00
C PRO A 5 2.68 3.04 -13.84
N VAL A 6 3.38 2.29 -12.99
CA VAL A 6 3.08 0.88 -12.74
C VAL A 6 2.07 0.77 -11.61
N VAL A 7 0.89 0.26 -11.91
CA VAL A 7 -0.21 0.10 -10.94
C VAL A 7 -0.35 -1.36 -10.51
N ILE A 8 -0.31 -1.61 -9.20
CA ILE A 8 -0.44 -2.92 -8.57
C ILE A 8 -1.59 -2.87 -7.58
N ARG A 9 -2.52 -3.81 -7.67
CA ARG A 9 -3.66 -3.91 -6.75
C ARG A 9 -3.50 -5.14 -5.85
N LYS A 10 -3.71 -4.97 -4.54
CA LYS A 10 -3.64 -6.04 -3.54
C LYS A 10 -4.89 -6.02 -2.67
N GLU A 11 -5.46 -7.18 -2.40
CA GLU A 11 -6.56 -7.34 -1.44
C GLU A 11 -5.98 -7.67 -0.07
N MET A 12 -6.35 -6.90 0.97
CA MET A 12 -5.81 -7.04 2.32
C MET A 12 -6.92 -7.08 3.36
N ALA A 13 -6.76 -7.95 4.36
CA ALA A 13 -7.70 -8.10 5.47
C ALA A 13 -7.39 -7.14 6.63
N ILE A 14 -7.29 -5.85 6.31
CA ILE A 14 -6.96 -4.79 7.27
C ILE A 14 -7.91 -3.60 7.11
N THR A 15 -8.20 -2.88 8.20
CA THR A 15 -8.98 -1.63 8.14
C THR A 15 -8.11 -0.46 7.71
N HIS A 16 -8.73 0.63 7.25
CA HIS A 16 -7.97 1.84 6.88
C HIS A 16 -7.14 2.36 8.05
N ALA A 17 -7.72 2.42 9.24
CA ALA A 17 -7.04 2.91 10.44
C ALA A 17 -5.81 2.08 10.80
N ASP A 18 -5.92 0.75 10.75
CA ASP A 18 -4.80 -0.12 11.13
C ASP A 18 -3.70 -0.13 10.05
N PHE A 19 -4.09 0.06 8.78
CA PHE A 19 -3.16 0.28 7.68
C PHE A 19 -2.32 1.54 7.86
N PHE A 20 -2.97 2.68 8.10
CA PHE A 20 -2.28 3.95 8.32
C PHE A 20 -1.46 3.99 9.61
N ARG A 21 -1.77 3.13 10.59
CA ARG A 21 -0.97 3.00 11.80
C ARG A 21 0.27 2.12 11.60
N SER A 22 0.17 1.12 10.73
CA SER A 22 1.24 0.13 10.49
C SER A 22 2.26 0.60 9.45
N ILE A 23 1.84 1.28 8.37
CA ILE A 23 2.77 1.78 7.34
C ILE A 23 3.86 2.68 7.91
N PRO A 24 3.55 3.76 8.65
CA PRO A 24 4.55 4.75 9.02
C PRO A 24 5.72 4.15 9.79
N ASN A 25 5.39 3.24 10.70
CA ASN A 25 6.37 2.53 11.51
C ASN A 25 7.23 1.55 10.69
N ALA A 26 6.73 1.09 9.54
CA ALA A 26 7.44 0.15 8.68
C ALA A 26 8.25 0.82 7.57
N LEU A 27 7.91 2.06 7.21
CA LEU A 27 8.51 2.85 6.13
C LEU A 27 9.20 4.13 6.63
N ASP A 28 9.74 4.09 7.86
CA ASP A 28 10.38 5.19 8.65
C ASP A 28 11.55 5.95 7.96
N GLY A 29 11.79 5.76 6.66
CA GLY A 29 12.86 6.43 5.90
C GLY A 29 12.39 7.19 4.66
N GLU A 30 11.09 7.24 4.37
CA GLU A 30 10.54 7.88 3.17
C GLU A 30 9.62 9.05 3.55
N THR A 31 9.57 10.09 2.70
CA THR A 31 8.65 11.21 2.95
C THR A 31 7.24 10.75 2.66
N GLN A 32 6.45 10.58 3.70
CA GLN A 32 5.08 10.09 3.59
C GLN A 32 4.06 11.19 3.82
N THR A 33 3.16 11.36 2.86
CA THR A 33 2.05 12.31 2.90
C THR A 33 0.74 11.53 2.90
N VAL A 34 0.00 11.58 4.01
CA VAL A 34 -1.31 10.94 4.13
C VAL A 34 -2.41 11.96 3.86
N SER A 35 -3.39 11.59 3.04
CA SER A 35 -4.56 12.41 2.69
C SER A 35 -5.80 11.51 2.59
N GLY A 36 -6.55 11.42 3.69
CA GLY A 36 -7.78 10.61 3.73
C GLY A 36 -7.48 9.12 3.55
N ALA A 37 -7.98 8.54 2.46
CA ALA A 37 -7.76 7.14 2.09
C ALA A 37 -6.57 6.95 1.12
N THR A 38 -5.80 8.01 0.86
CA THR A 38 -4.65 7.99 -0.04
C THR A 38 -3.40 8.37 0.74
N MET A 39 -2.28 7.74 0.42
CA MET A 39 -0.99 8.02 1.01
C MET A 39 0.09 7.97 -0.04
N ARG A 40 0.83 9.06 -0.17
CA ARG A 40 1.94 9.19 -1.09
C ARG A 40 3.25 9.01 -0.35
N LEU A 41 4.17 8.27 -0.92
CA LEU A 41 5.52 8.09 -0.44
C LEU A 41 6.51 8.58 -1.50
N GLU A 42 7.38 9.48 -1.08
CA GLU A 42 8.40 10.09 -1.91
C GLU A 42 9.79 9.65 -1.42
N SER A 43 10.57 9.15 -2.38
CA SER A 43 11.86 8.51 -2.20
C SER A 43 12.85 9.03 -3.23
N ASP A 44 14.15 8.85 -2.99
CA ASP A 44 15.21 9.18 -3.95
C ASP A 44 15.05 8.40 -5.28
N ALA A 45 14.42 7.23 -5.22
CA ALA A 45 14.16 6.36 -6.36
C ALA A 45 12.89 6.72 -7.15
N GLY A 46 12.04 7.62 -6.66
CA GLY A 46 10.77 7.99 -7.28
C GLY A 46 9.64 8.19 -6.27
N THR A 47 8.42 8.28 -6.79
CA THR A 47 7.21 8.46 -5.98
C THR A 47 6.29 7.26 -6.16
N TRP A 48 5.71 6.79 -5.06
CA TRP A 48 4.65 5.79 -5.13
C TRP A 48 3.47 6.18 -4.27
N THR A 49 2.27 6.02 -4.82
CA THR A 49 1.02 6.41 -4.18
C THR A 49 0.22 5.16 -3.84
N ILE A 50 -0.23 5.08 -2.61
CA ILE A 50 -1.05 4.03 -2.06
C ILE A 50 -2.46 4.55 -1.85
N GLU A 51 -3.44 3.97 -2.51
CA GLU A 51 -4.84 4.33 -2.37
C GLU A 51 -5.63 3.15 -1.83
N LEU A 52 -6.31 3.36 -0.71
CA LEU A 52 -7.23 2.39 -0.15
C LEU A 52 -8.60 2.62 -0.80
N GLY A 53 -9.11 1.58 -1.44
CA GLY A 53 -10.47 1.53 -1.95
C GLY A 53 -11.50 1.63 -0.82
N PRO A 54 -12.80 1.67 -1.14
CA PRO A 54 -13.83 1.75 -0.11
C PRO A 54 -13.72 0.57 0.87
N GLU A 55 -13.88 0.83 2.19
CA GLU A 55 -14.00 -0.22 3.23
C GLU A 55 -15.29 -1.02 2.98
N GLY A 56 -15.22 -1.96 2.07
CA GLY A 56 -16.30 -2.86 1.72
C GLY A 56 -16.25 -4.09 2.61
N LYS A 57 -17.30 -4.30 3.42
CA LYS A 57 -17.59 -5.64 3.94
C LYS A 57 -18.04 -6.50 2.76
N ARG A 58 -17.14 -7.25 2.14
CA ARG A 58 -17.56 -8.27 1.17
C ARG A 58 -18.23 -9.41 1.94
N GLN A 59 -19.56 -9.46 1.87
CA GLN A 59 -20.33 -10.59 2.38
C GLN A 59 -20.41 -11.65 1.28
N ILE A 60 -19.47 -12.60 1.28
CA ILE A 60 -19.62 -13.84 0.53
C ILE A 60 -20.20 -14.86 1.51
N ALA A 61 -21.34 -15.46 1.16
CA ALA A 61 -22.12 -16.35 2.00
C ALA A 61 -21.24 -17.28 2.86
N LEU A 62 -21.31 -17.11 4.19
CA LEU A 62 -20.60 -17.78 5.30
C LEU A 62 -19.23 -17.28 5.78
N LEU A 63 -18.49 -16.41 5.09
CA LEU A 63 -17.23 -15.85 5.63
C LEU A 63 -17.08 -14.36 5.29
N ALA A 64 -17.29 -13.50 6.30
CA ALA A 64 -17.03 -12.07 6.20
C ALA A 64 -15.54 -11.81 6.43
N VAL A 65 -14.75 -11.79 5.36
CA VAL A 65 -13.36 -11.33 5.43
C VAL A 65 -13.34 -9.85 5.06
N PRO A 66 -12.78 -8.95 5.89
CA PRO A 66 -12.52 -7.58 5.45
C PRO A 66 -11.64 -7.65 4.19
N ALA A 67 -12.06 -7.00 3.12
CA ALA A 67 -11.33 -7.01 1.85
C ALA A 67 -11.10 -5.57 1.43
N THR A 68 -10.08 -4.95 2.03
CA THR A 68 -9.65 -3.62 1.65
C THR A 68 -8.75 -3.76 0.43
N VAL A 69 -9.20 -3.18 -0.68
CA VAL A 69 -8.41 -3.15 -1.91
C VAL A 69 -7.41 -2.01 -1.78
N VAL A 70 -6.13 -2.33 -1.81
CA VAL A 70 -5.03 -1.36 -1.78
C VAL A 70 -4.45 -1.27 -3.19
N THR A 71 -4.45 -0.07 -3.76
CA THR A 71 -3.87 0.24 -5.06
C THR A 71 -2.54 0.95 -4.86
N LEU A 72 -1.47 0.38 -5.38
CA LEU A 72 -0.10 0.88 -5.30
C LEU A 72 0.33 1.34 -6.69
N THR A 73 0.52 2.64 -6.87
CA THR A 73 0.95 3.25 -8.13
C THR A 73 2.39 3.71 -8.00
N PHE A 74 3.29 3.19 -8.81
CA PHE A 74 4.72 3.52 -8.82
C PHE A 74 5.06 4.40 -10.01
N GLU A 75 5.70 5.54 -9.76
CA GLU A 75 6.08 6.53 -10.76
C GLU A 75 7.60 6.77 -10.71
N GLY A 76 8.30 6.52 -11.82
CA GLY A 76 9.76 6.72 -11.91
C GLY A 76 10.61 5.63 -11.25
N TYR A 77 10.00 4.60 -10.66
CA TYR A 77 10.71 3.48 -10.03
C TYR A 77 11.24 2.48 -11.06
N SER A 78 12.54 2.17 -10.99
CA SER A 78 13.08 0.98 -11.67
C SER A 78 12.50 -0.32 -11.09
N ASP A 79 12.48 -1.40 -11.87
CA ASP A 79 11.99 -2.71 -11.41
C ASP A 79 12.60 -3.17 -10.08
N ALA A 80 13.90 -2.96 -9.89
CA ALA A 80 14.61 -3.32 -8.67
C ALA A 80 14.16 -2.47 -7.45
N ALA A 81 13.98 -1.17 -7.65
CA ALA A 81 13.50 -0.27 -6.61
C ALA A 81 12.05 -0.59 -6.23
N ARG A 82 11.19 -0.83 -7.23
CA ARG A 82 9.80 -1.22 -7.05
C ARG A 82 9.70 -2.51 -6.24
N LYS A 83 10.48 -3.53 -6.60
CA LYS A 83 10.52 -4.81 -5.87
C LYS A 83 10.93 -4.61 -4.41
N LYS A 84 11.96 -3.80 -4.14
CA LYS A 84 12.41 -3.51 -2.77
C LYS A 84 11.35 -2.75 -1.96
N ALA A 85 10.63 -1.82 -2.57
CA ALA A 85 9.51 -1.12 -1.94
C ALA A 85 8.35 -2.07 -1.61
N LEU A 86 7.97 -2.94 -2.57
CA LEU A 86 6.98 -4.00 -2.36
C LEU A 86 7.38 -4.97 -1.25
N GLU A 87 8.63 -5.40 -1.19
CA GLU A 87 9.12 -6.29 -0.12
C GLU A 87 9.02 -5.64 1.26
N ARG A 88 9.32 -4.33 1.37
CA ARG A 88 9.12 -3.59 2.62
C ARG A 88 7.65 -3.48 2.98
N PHE A 89 6.80 -3.17 2.00
CA PHE A 89 5.35 -3.13 2.16
C PHE A 89 4.82 -4.48 2.67
N ASP A 90 5.10 -5.59 1.96
CA ASP A 90 4.67 -6.93 2.38
C ASP A 90 5.17 -7.24 3.79
N ARG A 91 6.42 -6.92 4.11
CA ARG A 91 6.97 -7.14 5.45
C ARG A 91 6.26 -6.34 6.54
N ALA A 92 5.81 -5.12 6.24
CA ALA A 92 5.02 -4.28 7.16
C ALA A 92 3.71 -4.98 7.56
N PHE A 93 3.02 -5.53 6.57
CA PHE A 93 1.69 -6.13 6.76
C PHE A 93 1.71 -7.60 7.14
N GLN A 94 2.79 -8.34 6.81
CA GLN A 94 2.96 -9.72 7.22
C GLN A 94 3.16 -9.85 8.74
N ARG A 95 3.65 -8.80 9.42
CA ARG A 95 3.86 -8.80 10.88
C ARG A 95 2.63 -8.35 11.68
N GLY A 96 1.63 -7.73 11.04
CA GLY A 96 0.40 -7.27 11.70
C GLY A 96 -0.67 -8.35 11.87
N GLY A 97 -0.49 -9.53 11.30
CA GLY A 97 -1.42 -10.67 11.37
C GLY A 97 -1.01 -11.74 12.39
N GLY A 98 -0.61 -11.33 13.59
CA GLY A 98 -0.32 -12.22 14.72
C GLY A 98 -1.37 -12.10 15.82
#